data_AF-A0A2N2KQZ4-F1
#
_entry.id   AF-A0A2N2KQZ4-F1
#
_cell.length_a   1.000
_cell.length_b   1.000
_cell.length_c   1.000
_cell.angle_alpha   90.00
_cell.angle_beta   90.00
_cell.angle_gamma   90.00
#
_symmetry.space_group_name_H-M   'P 1'
#
loop_
_entity.id
_entity.type
_entity.pdbx_description
1 polymer ?
#
loop_
_entity_poly.entity_id
_entity_poly.type
_entity_poly.pdbx_seq_one_letter_code
_entity_poly.pdbx_strand_id
1 'polypeptide(L)'
;MAKENIDKTVLMNALWNAFPSVASFYDFKKMDRDVSQRSIPRIIKYAFKNEIIKKPNEKEFIEFLAANNKIDINRPLPEELTFADVLEVLAGNISVNILVKNLEAVTKKISLPNIKASMITRLKKHFVLNTAKKRTLLRILAFKLAEKQPDLNWHYEMLRKITIGYIEKPDPAKEKAGVTIALQLQGKGEIILPTDVIWLKSELIKCIKYLNLASHVHSKNIVSCGAASFSLKLPKKLGPTEQPRLYDKAIRDVLAIAHQMAVRWLLYESSTPQKQLAIIIHAGAVSESKLAIQP
;
A
#
# COMPACT_ATOMS: atom_id res chain seq x y z
N MET A 1 3.55 29.37 -19.20
CA MET A 1 4.01 28.01 -18.83
C MET A 1 5.12 28.16 -17.80
N ALA A 2 4.80 27.96 -16.52
CA ALA A 2 5.82 28.01 -15.47
C ALA A 2 6.75 26.80 -15.62
N LYS A 3 8.06 27.04 -15.78
CA LYS A 3 9.06 25.99 -15.59
C LYS A 3 9.01 25.63 -14.11
N GLU A 4 8.52 24.44 -13.77
CA GLU A 4 8.83 23.83 -12.48
C GLU A 4 10.35 23.76 -12.37
N ASN A 5 10.94 24.64 -11.58
CA ASN A 5 12.37 24.66 -11.33
C ASN A 5 12.64 23.56 -10.30
N ILE A 6 12.71 22.31 -10.78
CA ILE A 6 13.02 21.15 -9.94
C ILE A 6 14.44 21.34 -9.42
N ASP A 7 14.61 21.27 -8.10
CA ASP A 7 15.90 21.42 -7.43
C ASP A 7 16.95 20.47 -8.05
N LYS A 8 18.11 21.04 -8.40
CA LYS A 8 19.26 20.33 -8.93
C LYS A 8 19.62 19.10 -8.08
N THR A 9 19.54 19.23 -6.76
CA THR A 9 19.84 18.15 -5.80
C THR A 9 18.88 16.96 -5.98
N VAL A 10 17.61 17.23 -6.23
CA VAL A 10 16.58 16.20 -6.50
C VAL A 10 16.89 15.49 -7.82
N LEU A 11 17.29 16.22 -8.84
CA LEU A 11 17.64 15.64 -10.15
C LEU A 11 18.92 14.80 -10.10
N MET A 12 19.93 15.25 -9.35
CA MET A 12 21.14 14.46 -9.07
C MET A 12 20.78 13.15 -8.38
N ASN A 13 19.96 13.23 -7.32
CA ASN A 13 19.46 12.06 -6.60
C ASN A 13 18.66 11.11 -7.49
N ALA A 14 17.85 11.63 -8.41
CA ALA A 14 17.07 10.81 -9.34
C ALA A 14 17.96 10.07 -10.34
N LEU A 15 19.00 10.72 -10.87
CA LEU A 15 19.97 10.08 -11.76
C LEU A 15 20.82 9.04 -11.03
N TRP A 16 21.29 9.32 -9.81
CA TRP A 16 21.98 8.31 -9.00
C TRP A 16 21.07 7.15 -8.63
N ASN A 17 19.78 7.35 -8.34
CA ASN A 17 18.90 6.20 -8.08
C ASN A 17 18.62 5.37 -9.34
N ALA A 18 18.55 6.00 -10.51
CA ALA A 18 18.40 5.30 -11.79
C ALA A 18 19.67 4.55 -12.21
N PHE A 19 20.85 5.13 -11.93
CA PHE A 19 22.18 4.61 -12.24
C PHE A 19 23.09 4.74 -11.01
N PRO A 20 22.96 3.83 -10.02
CA PRO A 20 23.60 4.00 -8.70
C PRO A 20 25.12 3.88 -8.70
N SER A 21 25.70 3.29 -9.76
CA SER A 21 27.13 3.13 -9.88
C SER A 21 27.56 3.14 -11.34
N VAL A 22 28.86 3.35 -11.56
CA VAL A 22 29.51 3.19 -12.88
C VAL A 22 29.25 1.79 -13.44
N ALA A 23 29.30 0.76 -12.59
CA ALA A 23 28.97 -0.61 -12.98
C ALA A 23 27.52 -0.74 -13.48
N SER A 24 26.55 -0.15 -12.78
CA SER A 24 25.15 -0.17 -13.22
C SER A 24 24.93 0.53 -14.57
N PHE A 25 25.70 1.59 -14.84
CA PHE A 25 25.67 2.29 -16.12
C PHE A 25 26.27 1.46 -17.26
N TYR A 26 27.40 0.80 -17.04
CA TYR A 26 27.97 -0.12 -18.03
C TYR A 26 27.10 -1.36 -18.26
N ASP A 27 26.46 -1.89 -17.21
CA ASP A 27 25.49 -2.96 -17.32
C ASP A 27 24.32 -2.57 -18.23
N PHE A 28 23.81 -1.34 -18.10
CA PHE A 28 22.78 -0.83 -19.00
C PHE A 28 23.27 -0.76 -20.45
N LYS A 29 24.51 -0.31 -20.68
CA LYS A 29 25.11 -0.25 -22.02
C LYS A 29 25.27 -1.64 -22.65
N LYS A 30 25.67 -2.62 -21.85
CA LYS A 30 25.94 -4.00 -22.28
C LYS A 30 24.66 -4.82 -22.46
N MET A 31 23.78 -4.81 -21.47
CA MET A 31 22.60 -5.70 -21.39
C MET A 31 21.40 -5.16 -22.19
N ASP A 32 21.35 -3.85 -22.44
CA ASP A 32 20.23 -3.16 -23.09
C ASP A 32 20.71 -2.30 -24.27
N ARG A 33 21.56 -2.85 -25.16
CA ARG A 33 22.26 -2.13 -26.25
C ARG A 33 21.37 -1.20 -27.09
N ASP A 34 20.25 -1.70 -27.61
CA ASP A 34 19.33 -0.92 -28.47
C ASP A 34 18.63 0.23 -27.74
N VAL A 35 18.45 0.08 -26.42
CA VAL A 35 17.85 1.10 -25.57
C VAL A 35 18.92 2.11 -25.20
N SER A 36 20.04 1.65 -24.66
CA SER A 36 21.13 2.48 -24.19
C SER A 36 21.73 3.36 -25.29
N GLN A 37 21.90 2.86 -26.52
CA GLN A 37 22.40 3.65 -27.65
C GLN A 37 21.55 4.89 -27.94
N ARG A 38 20.22 4.81 -27.71
CA ARG A 38 19.29 5.93 -27.89
C ARG A 38 19.17 6.81 -26.65
N SER A 39 19.17 6.19 -25.47
CA SER A 39 18.91 6.89 -24.21
C SER A 39 20.13 7.60 -23.66
N ILE A 40 21.34 7.02 -23.74
CA ILE A 40 22.58 7.59 -23.16
C ILE A 40 22.85 9.01 -23.66
N PRO A 41 22.85 9.31 -24.97
CA PRO A 41 23.09 10.68 -25.44
C PRO A 41 22.08 11.69 -24.87
N ARG A 42 20.83 11.27 -24.67
CA ARG A 42 19.77 12.13 -24.13
C ARG A 42 19.84 12.25 -22.60
N ILE A 43 20.25 11.21 -21.88
CA ILE A 43 20.55 11.26 -20.44
C ILE A 43 21.70 12.25 -20.19
N ILE A 44 22.78 12.17 -20.97
CA ILE A 44 23.93 13.08 -20.86
C ILE A 44 23.51 14.52 -21.19
N LYS A 45 22.77 14.72 -22.29
CA LYS A 45 22.22 16.05 -22.64
C LYS A 45 21.30 16.59 -21.54
N TYR A 46 20.49 15.72 -20.92
CA TYR A 46 19.62 16.07 -19.81
C TYR A 46 20.44 16.48 -18.57
N ALA A 47 21.45 15.71 -18.18
CA ALA A 47 22.34 16.03 -17.07
C ALA A 47 23.07 17.37 -17.29
N PHE A 48 23.60 17.59 -18.50
CA PHE A 48 24.28 18.84 -18.86
C PHE A 48 23.33 20.06 -18.82
N LYS A 49 22.11 19.91 -19.37
CA LYS A 49 21.11 20.99 -19.39
C LYS A 49 20.67 21.43 -17.98
N ASN A 50 20.71 20.53 -17.01
CA ASN A 50 20.39 20.82 -15.61
C ASN A 50 21.66 21.06 -14.77
N GLU A 51 22.81 21.32 -15.40
CA GLU A 51 24.08 21.68 -14.77
C GLU A 51 24.62 20.60 -13.79
N ILE A 52 24.21 19.35 -13.95
CA ILE A 52 24.65 18.21 -13.13
C ILE A 52 26.08 17.80 -13.52
N ILE A 53 26.42 17.93 -14.81
CA ILE A 53 27.76 17.66 -15.36
C ILE A 53 28.26 18.89 -16.11
N LYS A 54 29.59 19.07 -16.20
CA LYS A 54 30.20 20.27 -16.80
C LYS A 54 30.27 20.23 -18.32
N LYS A 55 30.36 19.04 -18.91
CA LYS A 55 30.37 18.87 -20.37
C LYS A 55 29.42 17.74 -20.78
N PRO A 56 28.77 17.82 -21.96
CA PRO A 56 27.81 16.82 -22.41
C PRO A 56 28.50 15.59 -23.01
N ASN A 57 29.35 14.91 -22.25
CA ASN A 57 30.04 13.69 -22.68
C ASN A 57 29.90 12.55 -21.65
N GLU A 58 30.17 11.32 -22.09
CA GLU A 58 30.02 10.13 -21.26
C GLU A 58 31.01 10.10 -20.10
N LYS A 59 32.22 10.64 -20.28
CA LYS A 59 33.27 10.69 -19.25
C LYS A 59 32.83 11.47 -18.03
N GLU A 60 32.30 12.67 -18.22
CA GLU A 60 31.79 13.53 -17.13
C GLU A 60 30.59 12.91 -16.43
N PHE A 61 29.74 12.18 -17.18
CA PHE A 61 28.64 11.45 -16.58
C PHE A 61 29.14 10.29 -15.71
N ILE A 62 30.16 9.54 -16.16
CA ILE A 62 30.80 8.49 -15.38
C ILE A 62 31.44 9.07 -14.11
N GLU A 63 32.14 10.21 -14.21
CA GLU A 63 32.72 10.91 -13.06
C GLU A 63 31.64 11.34 -12.06
N PHE A 64 30.51 11.85 -12.54
CA PHE A 64 29.34 12.16 -11.70
C PHE A 64 28.78 10.92 -10.99
N LEU A 65 28.72 9.76 -11.66
CA LEU A 65 28.29 8.51 -11.03
C LEU A 65 29.32 7.99 -10.02
N ALA A 66 30.62 8.16 -10.30
CA ALA A 66 31.71 7.78 -9.40
C ALA A 66 31.74 8.65 -8.13
N ALA A 67 31.32 9.91 -8.22
CA ALA A 67 31.18 10.82 -7.09
C ALA A 67 29.97 10.50 -6.19
N ASN A 68 29.13 9.51 -6.53
CA ASN A 68 28.01 9.08 -5.71
C ASN A 68 28.52 8.44 -4.40
N ASN A 69 28.58 9.24 -3.34
CA ASN A 69 29.11 8.86 -2.02
C ASN A 69 28.02 8.48 -1.03
N LYS A 70 26.82 8.09 -1.50
CA LYS A 70 25.71 7.74 -0.61
C LYS A 70 26.10 6.58 0.31
N ILE A 71 26.11 6.89 1.62
CA ILE A 71 26.49 6.02 2.74
C ILE A 71 25.65 4.72 2.75
N ASP A 72 24.44 4.76 2.19
CA ASP A 72 23.42 3.70 2.26
C ASP A 72 23.23 2.88 0.96
N ILE A 73 24.17 2.89 0.00
CA ILE A 73 24.04 2.07 -1.25
C ILE A 73 23.87 0.57 -0.94
N ASN A 74 24.34 0.11 0.22
CA ASN A 74 24.26 -1.28 0.65
C ASN A 74 23.19 -1.53 1.72
N ARG A 75 22.33 -0.55 2.04
CA ARG A 75 21.25 -0.75 2.99
C ARG A 75 20.36 -1.91 2.48
N PRO A 76 20.02 -2.90 3.32
CA PRO A 76 19.14 -3.97 2.89
C PRO A 76 17.74 -3.40 2.59
N LEU A 77 17.09 -3.93 1.55
CA LEU A 77 15.66 -3.71 1.38
C LEU A 77 14.92 -4.37 2.56
N PRO A 78 13.75 -3.84 2.98
CA PRO A 78 12.88 -4.56 3.89
C PRO A 78 12.60 -5.98 3.37
N GLU A 79 12.74 -6.99 4.23
CA GLU A 79 12.67 -8.42 3.83
C GLU A 79 11.38 -8.79 3.10
N GLU A 80 10.27 -8.11 3.43
CA GLU A 80 8.95 -8.35 2.86
C GLU A 80 8.59 -7.40 1.71
N LEU A 81 9.52 -6.55 1.24
CA LEU A 81 9.20 -5.55 0.21
C LEU A 81 8.90 -6.22 -1.13
N THR A 82 7.67 -6.03 -1.61
CA THR A 82 7.26 -6.50 -2.94
C THR A 82 7.25 -5.37 -3.96
N PHE A 83 7.19 -5.74 -5.25
CA PHE A 83 6.98 -4.76 -6.32
C PHE A 83 5.65 -4.00 -6.18
N ALA A 84 4.63 -4.60 -5.54
CA ALA A 84 3.36 -3.92 -5.29
C ALA A 84 3.53 -2.78 -4.29
N ASP A 85 4.30 -2.99 -3.22
CA ASP A 85 4.53 -1.97 -2.19
C ASP A 85 5.33 -0.78 -2.77
N VAL A 86 6.30 -1.06 -3.65
CA VAL A 86 7.02 -0.02 -4.42
C VAL A 86 6.05 0.84 -5.24
N LEU A 87 5.08 0.21 -5.89
CA LEU A 87 4.06 0.93 -6.65
C LEU A 87 3.12 1.72 -5.73
N GLU A 88 2.77 1.20 -4.56
CA GLU A 88 1.91 1.90 -3.59
C GLU A 88 2.59 3.17 -3.05
N VAL A 89 3.88 3.11 -2.72
CA VAL A 89 4.65 4.30 -2.31
C VAL A 89 4.63 5.38 -3.40
N LEU A 90 4.77 4.95 -4.66
CA LEU A 90 4.88 5.89 -5.78
C LEU A 90 3.52 6.40 -6.27
N ALA A 91 2.49 5.55 -6.32
CA ALA A 91 1.15 5.86 -6.80
C ALA A 91 0.26 6.47 -5.70
N GLY A 92 0.42 6.06 -4.44
CA GLY A 92 -0.59 6.30 -3.41
C GLY A 92 -1.94 5.77 -3.87
N ASN A 93 -2.95 6.64 -3.90
CA ASN A 93 -4.34 6.29 -4.27
C ASN A 93 -4.65 6.42 -5.78
N ILE A 94 -3.66 6.71 -6.65
CA ILE A 94 -3.92 6.89 -8.10
C ILE A 94 -3.96 5.56 -8.85
N SER A 95 -4.73 5.51 -9.94
CA SER A 95 -4.81 4.31 -10.77
C SER A 95 -3.50 4.03 -11.54
N VAL A 96 -3.27 2.77 -11.91
CA VAL A 96 -2.09 2.35 -12.69
C VAL A 96 -1.97 3.12 -14.01
N ASN A 97 -3.09 3.46 -14.66
CA ASN A 97 -3.08 4.23 -15.90
C ASN A 97 -2.61 5.67 -15.68
N ILE A 98 -3.01 6.31 -14.58
CA ILE A 98 -2.51 7.64 -14.21
C ILE A 98 -1.03 7.56 -13.86
N LEU A 99 -0.62 6.52 -13.13
CA LEU A 99 0.79 6.27 -12.85
C LEU A 99 1.61 6.17 -14.14
N VAL A 100 1.16 5.39 -15.13
CA VAL A 100 1.85 5.26 -16.43
C VAL A 100 2.03 6.63 -17.09
N LYS A 101 0.99 7.47 -17.13
CA LYS A 101 1.08 8.84 -17.67
C LYS A 101 2.12 9.69 -16.92
N ASN A 102 2.19 9.57 -15.60
CA ASN A 102 3.20 10.29 -14.80
C ASN A 102 4.63 9.82 -15.12
N LEU A 103 4.81 8.51 -15.36
CA LEU A 103 6.12 7.95 -15.74
C LEU A 103 6.50 8.30 -17.18
N GLU A 104 5.54 8.54 -18.08
CA GLU A 104 5.80 8.97 -19.46
C GLU A 104 6.50 10.33 -19.54
N ALA A 105 6.29 11.22 -18.55
CA ALA A 105 7.04 12.47 -18.48
C ALA A 105 8.55 12.21 -18.31
N VAL A 106 8.91 11.20 -17.51
CA VAL A 106 10.31 10.77 -17.33
C VAL A 106 10.81 10.08 -18.60
N THR A 107 10.04 9.17 -19.19
CA THR A 107 10.47 8.48 -20.42
C THR A 107 10.79 9.45 -21.54
N LYS A 108 10.03 10.54 -21.69
CA LYS A 108 10.31 11.60 -22.69
C LYS A 108 11.58 12.37 -22.36
N LYS A 109 11.79 12.77 -21.09
CA LYS A 109 12.95 13.56 -20.66
C LYS A 109 14.29 12.85 -20.93
N ILE A 110 14.38 11.56 -20.58
CA ILE A 110 15.62 10.76 -20.70
C ILE A 110 15.58 9.71 -21.82
N SER A 111 14.48 9.69 -22.59
CA SER A 111 14.29 8.86 -23.79
C SER A 111 14.47 7.39 -23.57
N LEU A 112 13.90 6.94 -22.46
CA LEU A 112 13.70 5.53 -22.18
C LEU A 112 12.40 5.04 -22.87
N PRO A 113 12.31 3.75 -23.20
CA PRO A 113 11.11 3.15 -23.77
C PRO A 113 9.82 3.50 -23.01
N ASN A 114 8.74 3.73 -23.77
CA ASN A 114 7.42 3.96 -23.19
C ASN A 114 6.96 2.77 -22.35
N ILE A 115 6.33 3.09 -21.22
CA ILE A 115 5.81 2.11 -20.27
C ILE A 115 4.36 1.80 -20.65
N LYS A 116 4.00 0.52 -20.64
CA LYS A 116 2.60 0.08 -20.79
C LYS A 116 2.08 -0.42 -19.44
N ALA A 117 0.80 -0.19 -19.14
CA ALA A 117 0.16 -0.70 -17.94
C ALA A 117 0.32 -2.23 -17.79
N SER A 118 0.27 -2.97 -18.91
CA SER A 118 0.50 -4.41 -18.93
C SER A 118 1.88 -4.84 -18.40
N MET A 119 2.91 -4.01 -18.54
CA MET A 119 4.24 -4.28 -17.98
C MET A 119 4.22 -4.21 -16.45
N ILE A 120 3.52 -3.21 -15.90
CA ILE A 120 3.34 -3.04 -14.46
C ILE A 120 2.54 -4.22 -13.90
N THR A 121 1.41 -4.57 -14.52
CA THR A 121 0.58 -5.71 -14.10
C THR A 121 1.36 -7.03 -14.14
N ARG A 122 2.18 -7.25 -15.19
CA ARG A 122 2.99 -8.47 -15.31
C ARG A 122 4.09 -8.54 -14.26
N LEU A 123 4.78 -7.43 -13.96
CA LEU A 123 5.78 -7.38 -12.89
C LEU A 123 5.16 -7.51 -11.49
N LYS A 124 3.94 -6.97 -11.29
CA LYS A 124 3.18 -7.14 -10.05
C LYS A 124 2.82 -8.59 -9.79
N LYS A 125 2.49 -9.36 -10.84
CA LYS A 125 2.19 -10.81 -10.75
C LYS A 125 3.44 -11.67 -10.66
N HIS A 126 4.44 -11.40 -11.49
CA HIS A 126 5.68 -12.18 -11.56
C HIS A 126 6.87 -11.23 -11.79
N PHE A 127 7.58 -10.94 -10.71
CA PHE A 127 8.74 -10.05 -10.73
C PHE A 127 9.95 -10.78 -11.30
N VAL A 128 10.13 -10.68 -12.62
CA VAL A 128 11.25 -11.28 -13.35
C VAL A 128 11.82 -10.27 -14.33
N LEU A 129 13.06 -9.83 -14.13
CA LEU A 129 13.72 -8.76 -14.91
C LEU A 129 14.51 -9.26 -16.13
N ASN A 130 13.94 -10.22 -16.86
CA ASN A 130 14.61 -10.89 -17.99
C ASN A 130 14.64 -10.07 -19.30
N THR A 131 13.88 -8.98 -19.42
CA THR A 131 13.84 -8.17 -20.64
C THR A 131 14.30 -6.72 -20.42
N ALA A 132 14.87 -6.12 -21.46
CA ALA A 132 15.31 -4.72 -21.44
C ALA A 132 14.21 -3.75 -21.05
N LYS A 133 12.98 -3.98 -21.53
CA LYS A 133 11.80 -3.17 -21.19
C LYS A 133 11.49 -3.19 -19.69
N LYS A 134 11.62 -4.36 -19.03
CA LYS A 134 11.37 -4.49 -17.59
C LYS A 134 12.48 -3.85 -16.76
N ARG A 135 13.75 -4.02 -17.15
CA ARG A 135 14.88 -3.35 -16.51
C ARG A 135 14.79 -1.83 -16.63
N THR A 136 14.41 -1.34 -17.81
CA THR A 136 14.14 0.08 -18.08
C THR A 136 13.03 0.62 -17.18
N LEU A 137 11.89 -0.09 -17.09
CA LEU A 137 10.79 0.30 -16.20
C LEU A 137 11.28 0.48 -14.76
N LEU A 138 12.12 -0.44 -14.26
CA LEU A 138 12.66 -0.34 -12.92
C LEU A 138 13.58 0.88 -12.73
N ARG A 139 14.39 1.24 -13.73
CA ARG A 139 15.20 2.47 -13.70
C ARG A 139 14.33 3.72 -13.65
N ILE A 140 13.23 3.74 -14.40
CA ILE A 140 12.27 4.85 -14.40
C ILE A 140 11.57 4.96 -13.04
N LEU A 141 11.21 3.83 -12.43
CA LEU A 141 10.63 3.81 -11.09
C LEU A 141 11.62 4.30 -10.05
N ALA A 142 12.88 3.85 -10.08
CA ALA A 142 13.93 4.33 -9.18
C ALA A 142 14.16 5.85 -9.32
N PHE A 143 14.18 6.35 -10.57
CA PHE A 143 14.27 7.78 -10.85
C PHE A 143 13.11 8.54 -10.20
N LYS A 144 11.87 8.07 -10.40
CA LYS A 144 10.68 8.78 -9.93
C LYS A 144 10.46 8.64 -8.42
N LEU A 145 10.88 7.53 -7.81
CA LEU A 145 10.91 7.35 -6.36
C LEU A 145 11.81 8.40 -5.71
N ALA A 146 13.02 8.60 -6.24
CA ALA A 146 13.95 9.57 -5.71
C ALA A 146 13.46 11.02 -5.84
N GLU A 147 12.65 11.35 -6.85
CA GLU A 147 11.98 12.66 -6.94
C GLU A 147 10.90 12.84 -5.86
N LYS A 148 10.20 11.76 -5.47
CA LYS A 148 9.03 11.83 -4.57
C LYS A 148 9.39 11.59 -3.10
N GLN A 149 10.34 10.70 -2.84
CA GLN A 149 10.72 10.14 -1.55
C GLN A 149 12.25 9.93 -1.52
N PRO A 150 13.05 11.01 -1.52
CA PRO A 150 14.51 10.93 -1.59
C PRO A 150 15.14 10.13 -0.44
N ASP A 151 14.49 10.13 0.72
CA ASP A 151 14.97 9.47 1.95
C ASP A 151 14.97 7.93 1.88
N LEU A 152 14.13 7.34 1.02
CA LEU A 152 14.05 5.87 0.90
C LEU A 152 15.31 5.27 0.27
N ASN A 153 15.98 6.03 -0.62
CA ASN A 153 17.15 5.58 -1.38
C ASN A 153 16.97 4.22 -2.11
N TRP A 154 15.75 3.89 -2.52
CA TRP A 154 15.44 2.67 -3.27
C TRP A 154 15.89 2.78 -4.73
N HIS A 155 17.19 2.61 -4.94
CA HIS A 155 17.81 2.70 -6.25
C HIS A 155 17.65 1.42 -7.08
N TYR A 156 17.95 1.50 -8.37
CA TYR A 156 17.77 0.41 -9.33
C TYR A 156 18.37 -0.93 -8.87
N GLU A 157 19.63 -0.95 -8.42
CA GLU A 157 20.28 -2.19 -7.98
C GLU A 157 19.63 -2.81 -6.73
N MET A 158 19.07 -2.00 -5.82
CA MET A 158 18.29 -2.52 -4.69
C MET A 158 16.98 -3.12 -5.20
N LEU A 159 16.22 -2.37 -6.01
CA LEU A 159 14.94 -2.84 -6.54
C LEU A 159 15.08 -4.13 -7.37
N ARG A 160 16.25 -4.40 -7.99
CA ARG A 160 16.52 -5.68 -8.68
C ARG A 160 16.52 -6.88 -7.74
N LYS A 161 16.87 -6.66 -6.47
CA LYS A 161 16.95 -7.69 -5.43
C LYS A 161 15.61 -7.98 -4.78
N ILE A 162 14.50 -7.38 -5.24
CA ILE A 162 13.16 -7.79 -4.82
C ILE A 162 13.00 -9.26 -5.18
N THR A 163 13.11 -10.13 -4.18
CA THR A 163 13.15 -11.59 -4.33
C THR A 163 11.76 -12.17 -4.55
N ILE A 164 10.70 -11.37 -4.36
CA ILE A 164 9.33 -11.89 -4.35
C ILE A 164 8.44 -11.08 -5.31
N GLY A 165 8.19 -11.68 -6.47
CA GLY A 165 7.03 -11.33 -7.28
C GLY A 165 5.80 -11.99 -6.69
N TYR A 166 4.86 -11.19 -6.21
CA TYR A 166 3.55 -11.63 -5.72
C TYR A 166 3.65 -12.85 -4.78
N ILE A 167 3.87 -12.61 -3.49
CA ILE A 167 3.06 -13.41 -2.55
C ILE A 167 1.65 -13.00 -2.92
N GLU A 168 0.86 -13.95 -3.44
CA GLU A 168 -0.57 -13.81 -3.47
C GLU A 168 -0.95 -13.49 -2.04
N LYS A 169 -1.10 -12.19 -1.69
CA LYS A 169 -1.66 -11.80 -0.40
C LYS A 169 -2.99 -12.55 -0.39
N PRO A 170 -3.14 -13.60 0.44
CA PRO A 170 -4.40 -14.29 0.55
C PRO A 170 -5.42 -13.19 0.81
N ASP A 171 -6.41 -13.11 -0.07
CA ASP A 171 -7.48 -12.14 0.06
C ASP A 171 -8.00 -12.24 1.50
N PRO A 172 -7.93 -11.18 2.32
CA PRO A 172 -8.48 -11.20 3.67
C PRO A 172 -9.97 -11.57 3.67
N ALA A 173 -10.68 -11.40 2.55
CA ALA A 173 -12.05 -11.87 2.37
C ALA A 173 -12.18 -13.40 2.29
N LYS A 174 -11.10 -14.12 1.96
CA LYS A 174 -11.02 -15.59 1.98
C LYS A 174 -10.54 -16.16 3.32
N GLU A 175 -10.07 -15.32 4.24
CA GLU A 175 -9.66 -15.75 5.57
C GLU A 175 -10.90 -16.20 6.38
N LYS A 176 -10.90 -17.50 6.71
CA LYS A 176 -12.00 -18.19 7.37
C LYS A 176 -11.92 -18.07 8.89
N ALA A 177 -10.91 -17.41 9.45
CA ALA A 177 -10.80 -17.18 10.87
C ALA A 177 -10.64 -15.69 11.21
N GLY A 178 -11.06 -15.29 12.40
CA GLY A 178 -11.02 -13.88 12.78
C GLY A 178 -11.74 -13.61 14.09
N VAL A 179 -12.00 -12.33 14.33
CA VAL A 179 -12.76 -11.88 15.48
C VAL A 179 -14.12 -11.40 14.99
N THR A 180 -15.18 -11.93 15.60
CA THR A 180 -16.54 -11.50 15.37
C THR A 180 -17.03 -10.76 16.60
N ILE A 181 -17.60 -9.57 16.39
CA ILE A 181 -18.38 -8.87 17.41
C ILE A 181 -19.87 -8.97 17.05
N ALA A 182 -20.69 -9.35 18.00
CA ALA A 182 -22.14 -9.31 17.91
C ALA A 182 -22.69 -8.32 18.95
N LEU A 183 -23.59 -7.46 18.50
CA LEU A 183 -24.29 -6.45 19.30
C LEU A 183 -25.77 -6.78 19.25
N GLN A 184 -26.39 -6.96 20.42
CA GLN A 184 -27.80 -7.30 20.53
C GLN A 184 -28.49 -6.39 21.53
N LEU A 185 -29.64 -5.85 21.15
CA LEU A 185 -30.53 -5.19 22.09
C LEU A 185 -31.46 -6.21 22.72
N GLN A 186 -31.56 -6.19 24.04
CA GLN A 186 -32.42 -7.06 24.83
C GLN A 186 -33.38 -6.21 25.66
N GLY A 187 -34.67 -6.55 25.59
CA GLY A 187 -35.69 -5.98 26.46
C GLY A 187 -35.83 -6.82 27.71
N LYS A 188 -35.66 -6.21 28.88
CA LYS A 188 -35.95 -6.78 30.21
C LYS A 188 -37.27 -6.20 30.74
N GLY A 189 -38.34 -6.37 29.97
CA GLY A 189 -39.69 -5.87 30.27
C GLY A 189 -40.16 -4.74 29.35
N GLU A 190 -39.24 -4.04 28.68
CA GLU A 190 -39.57 -2.99 27.69
C GLU A 190 -39.34 -3.48 26.26
N ILE A 191 -40.20 -3.05 25.33
CA ILE A 191 -40.13 -3.45 23.91
C ILE A 191 -39.00 -2.70 23.22
N ILE A 192 -38.17 -3.43 22.46
CA ILE A 192 -37.18 -2.83 21.56
C ILE A 192 -37.92 -2.23 20.36
N LEU A 193 -37.84 -0.92 20.21
CA LEU A 193 -38.51 -0.20 19.12
C LEU A 193 -37.67 -0.27 17.84
N PRO A 194 -38.29 -0.15 16.65
CA PRO A 194 -37.55 -0.07 15.39
C PRO A 194 -36.51 1.06 15.36
N THR A 195 -36.77 2.16 16.07
CA THR A 195 -35.84 3.29 16.24
C THR A 195 -34.55 2.87 16.95
N ASP A 196 -34.65 1.99 17.95
CA ASP A 196 -33.51 1.50 18.72
C ASP A 196 -32.59 0.64 17.83
N VAL A 197 -33.19 -0.17 16.96
CA VAL A 197 -32.48 -1.02 15.99
C VAL A 197 -31.80 -0.18 14.90
N ILE A 198 -32.49 0.83 14.38
CA ILE A 198 -31.91 1.78 13.41
C ILE A 198 -30.74 2.55 14.05
N TRP A 199 -30.91 3.00 15.29
CA TRP A 199 -29.86 3.66 16.06
C TRP A 199 -28.62 2.77 16.16
N LEU A 200 -28.79 1.51 16.58
CA LEU A 200 -27.69 0.57 16.78
C LEU A 200 -26.85 0.39 15.51
N LYS A 201 -27.51 0.18 14.36
CA LYS A 201 -26.83 0.06 13.05
C LYS A 201 -26.09 1.34 12.67
N SER A 202 -26.72 2.49 12.89
CA SER A 202 -26.15 3.79 12.52
C SER A 202 -24.93 4.14 13.36
N GLU A 203 -24.98 3.88 14.67
CA GLU A 203 -23.88 4.14 15.59
C GLU A 203 -22.71 3.19 15.35
N LEU A 204 -22.97 1.92 15.04
CA LEU A 204 -21.91 0.98 14.65
C LEU A 204 -21.13 1.51 13.43
N ILE A 205 -21.83 2.01 12.41
CA ILE A 205 -21.20 2.61 11.22
C ILE A 205 -20.39 3.87 11.59
N LYS A 206 -20.92 4.71 12.49
CA LYS A 206 -20.20 5.91 12.97
C LYS A 206 -18.95 5.52 13.77
N CYS A 207 -19.00 4.50 14.61
CA CYS A 207 -17.85 4.00 15.36
C CYS A 207 -16.74 3.51 14.44
N ILE A 208 -17.08 2.73 13.40
CA ILE A 208 -16.11 2.26 12.38
C ILE A 208 -15.42 3.45 11.69
N LYS A 209 -16.17 4.51 11.37
CA LYS A 209 -15.61 5.73 10.77
C LYS A 209 -14.73 6.50 11.74
N TYR A 210 -15.20 6.73 12.97
CA TYR A 210 -14.49 7.47 14.01
C TYR A 210 -13.15 6.83 14.37
N LEU A 211 -13.10 5.50 14.44
CA LEU A 211 -11.90 4.72 14.74
C LEU A 211 -10.97 4.56 13.52
N ASN A 212 -11.26 5.21 12.38
CA ASN A 212 -10.52 5.08 11.12
C ASN A 212 -10.38 3.63 10.60
N LEU A 213 -11.33 2.76 10.97
CA LEU A 213 -11.35 1.35 10.55
C LEU A 213 -11.93 1.15 9.14
N ALA A 214 -12.54 2.19 8.56
CA ALA A 214 -13.16 2.15 7.23
C ALA A 214 -12.21 1.75 6.08
N SER A 215 -10.90 1.84 6.31
CA SER A 215 -9.84 1.40 5.39
C SER A 215 -9.77 -0.13 5.22
N HIS A 216 -10.24 -0.90 6.20
CA HIS A 216 -10.16 -2.37 6.21
C HIS A 216 -11.39 -3.08 6.79
N VAL A 217 -12.39 -2.31 7.24
CA VAL A 217 -13.70 -2.79 7.71
C VAL A 217 -14.77 -2.09 6.89
N HIS A 218 -15.45 -2.83 6.01
CA HIS A 218 -16.53 -2.29 5.18
C HIS A 218 -17.88 -2.42 5.88
N SER A 219 -18.74 -1.41 5.73
CA SER A 219 -20.12 -1.43 6.26
C SER A 219 -20.97 -2.57 5.69
N LYS A 220 -20.58 -3.15 4.55
CA LYS A 220 -21.18 -4.35 3.95
C LYS A 220 -20.90 -5.64 4.75
N ASN A 221 -19.90 -5.63 5.63
CA ASN A 221 -19.55 -6.75 6.50
C ASN A 221 -20.41 -6.77 7.79
N ILE A 222 -21.30 -5.78 7.96
CA ILE A 222 -22.28 -5.77 9.04
C ILE A 222 -23.46 -6.65 8.59
N VAL A 223 -23.65 -7.77 9.28
CA VAL A 223 -24.73 -8.73 8.99
C VAL A 223 -25.79 -8.60 10.07
N SER A 224 -27.06 -8.49 9.66
CA SER A 224 -28.20 -8.54 10.60
C SER A 224 -28.39 -9.97 11.07
N CYS A 225 -28.35 -10.20 12.38
CA CYS A 225 -28.54 -11.51 13.00
C CYS A 225 -29.89 -11.54 13.74
N GLY A 226 -30.99 -11.48 12.99
CA GLY A 226 -32.35 -11.35 13.56
C GLY A 226 -32.84 -9.92 13.63
N ALA A 227 -33.85 -9.67 14.48
CA ALA A 227 -34.61 -8.43 14.50
C ALA A 227 -33.89 -7.27 15.21
N ALA A 228 -33.06 -7.55 16.22
CA ALA A 228 -32.42 -6.54 17.07
C ALA A 228 -30.92 -6.76 17.29
N SER A 229 -30.27 -7.49 16.37
CA SER A 229 -28.85 -7.84 16.51
C SER A 229 -28.07 -7.61 15.22
N PHE A 230 -26.84 -7.12 15.35
CA PHE A 230 -25.89 -6.95 14.27
C PHE A 230 -24.58 -7.64 14.61
N SER A 231 -23.98 -8.30 13.63
CA SER A 231 -22.64 -8.84 13.74
C SER A 231 -21.69 -8.17 12.75
N LEU A 232 -20.43 -8.05 13.15
CA LEU A 232 -19.36 -7.53 12.33
C LEU A 232 -18.16 -8.46 12.46
N LYS A 233 -17.59 -8.83 11.31
CA LYS A 233 -16.42 -9.69 11.21
C LYS A 233 -15.16 -8.89 10.87
N LEU A 234 -14.10 -9.09 11.65
CA LEU A 234 -12.75 -8.63 11.34
C LEU A 234 -11.84 -9.84 11.11
N PRO A 235 -11.22 -9.99 9.93
CA PRO A 235 -10.30 -11.09 9.67
C PRO A 235 -9.05 -10.96 10.55
N LYS A 236 -8.49 -12.10 10.99
CA LYS A 236 -7.17 -12.13 11.65
C LYS A 236 -6.06 -11.83 10.64
N LYS A 237 -4.83 -11.62 11.13
CA LYS A 237 -3.63 -11.63 10.27
C LYS A 237 -3.44 -13.02 9.66
N LEU A 238 -2.82 -13.03 8.48
CA LEU A 238 -2.56 -14.25 7.72
C LEU A 238 -1.61 -15.18 8.48
N GLY A 239 -1.85 -16.47 8.35
CA GLY A 239 -1.06 -17.52 9.02
C GLY A 239 -1.94 -18.61 9.65
N PRO A 240 -1.37 -19.57 10.39
CA PRO A 240 -2.12 -20.68 10.98
C PRO A 240 -3.21 -20.19 11.95
N THR A 241 -4.41 -20.78 11.89
CA THR A 241 -5.56 -20.41 12.74
C THR A 241 -5.26 -20.55 14.23
N GLU A 242 -4.42 -21.50 14.62
CA GLU A 242 -4.10 -21.77 16.02
C GLU A 242 -3.15 -20.75 16.65
N GLN A 243 -2.59 -19.80 15.88
CA GLN A 243 -1.65 -18.81 16.41
C GLN A 243 -2.38 -17.59 16.98
N PRO A 244 -2.44 -17.40 18.32
CA PRO A 244 -3.23 -16.32 18.92
C PRO A 244 -2.70 -14.92 18.58
N ARG A 245 -1.38 -14.80 18.35
CA ARG A 245 -0.72 -13.53 18.01
C ARG A 245 -1.26 -12.89 16.73
N LEU A 246 -1.83 -13.69 15.82
CA LEU A 246 -2.40 -13.21 14.57
C LEU A 246 -3.73 -12.46 14.76
N TYR A 247 -4.37 -12.60 15.92
CA TYR A 247 -5.64 -11.94 16.24
C TYR A 247 -5.46 -10.57 16.89
N ASP A 248 -4.23 -10.17 17.24
CA ASP A 248 -3.91 -8.98 18.04
C ASP A 248 -4.59 -7.69 17.55
N LYS A 249 -4.53 -7.43 16.25
CA LYS A 249 -5.12 -6.24 15.63
C LYS A 249 -6.65 -6.33 15.63
N ALA A 250 -7.19 -7.47 15.18
CA ALA A 250 -8.63 -7.67 15.10
C ALA A 250 -9.30 -7.60 16.48
N ILE A 251 -8.65 -8.14 17.53
CA ILE A 251 -9.12 -8.05 18.92
C ILE A 251 -9.11 -6.60 19.38
N ARG A 252 -8.01 -5.87 19.15
CA ARG A 252 -7.90 -4.45 19.54
C ARG A 252 -8.99 -3.61 18.90
N ASP A 253 -9.22 -3.79 17.60
CA ASP A 253 -10.20 -3.03 16.84
C ASP A 253 -11.63 -3.35 17.31
N VAL A 254 -11.93 -4.63 17.55
CA VAL A 254 -13.23 -5.07 18.10
C VAL A 254 -13.46 -4.53 19.51
N LEU A 255 -12.46 -4.55 20.38
CA LEU A 255 -12.56 -3.99 21.73
C LEU A 255 -12.78 -2.47 21.70
N ALA A 256 -12.13 -1.76 20.77
CA ALA A 256 -12.36 -0.34 20.58
C ALA A 256 -13.81 -0.06 20.13
N ILE A 257 -14.35 -0.87 19.21
CA ILE A 257 -15.76 -0.78 18.81
C ILE A 257 -16.67 -1.06 20.00
N ALA A 258 -16.45 -2.16 20.74
CA ALA A 258 -17.24 -2.54 21.91
C ALA A 258 -17.30 -1.42 22.95
N HIS A 259 -16.16 -0.83 23.27
CA HIS A 259 -16.06 0.31 24.18
C HIS A 259 -16.87 1.51 23.68
N GLN A 260 -16.70 1.90 22.42
CA GLN A 260 -17.44 3.03 21.84
C GLN A 260 -18.96 2.78 21.84
N MET A 261 -19.39 1.57 21.50
CA MET A 261 -20.81 1.20 21.50
C MET A 261 -21.40 1.21 22.92
N ALA A 262 -20.68 0.68 23.91
CA ALA A 262 -21.13 0.67 25.30
C ALA A 262 -21.33 2.09 25.85
N VAL A 263 -20.35 2.98 25.62
CA VAL A 263 -20.45 4.39 26.05
C VAL A 263 -21.60 5.10 25.34
N ARG A 264 -21.73 4.94 24.02
CA ARG A 264 -22.78 5.60 23.24
C ARG A 264 -24.17 5.09 23.59
N TRP A 265 -24.32 3.82 23.97
CA TRP A 265 -25.58 3.28 24.46
C TRP A 265 -26.02 3.93 25.77
N LEU A 266 -25.09 4.16 26.70
CA LEU A 266 -25.40 4.85 27.97
C LEU A 266 -25.82 6.31 27.77
N LEU A 267 -25.38 6.92 26.67
CA LEU A 267 -25.72 8.30 26.31
C LEU A 267 -26.93 8.40 25.37
N TYR A 268 -27.51 7.28 24.95
CA TYR A 268 -28.64 7.27 24.05
C TYR A 268 -29.93 7.64 24.82
N GLU A 269 -30.71 8.59 24.29
CA GLU A 269 -31.90 9.13 24.96
C GLU A 269 -32.96 8.05 25.27
N SER A 270 -33.09 7.03 24.42
CA SER A 270 -34.03 5.92 24.64
C SER A 270 -33.42 4.75 25.44
N SER A 271 -32.22 4.92 25.99
CA SER A 271 -31.59 3.93 26.86
C SER A 271 -32.24 3.95 28.24
N THR A 272 -32.77 2.82 28.66
CA THR A 272 -33.44 2.65 29.96
C THR A 272 -32.81 1.47 30.70
N PRO A 273 -32.94 1.38 32.04
CA PRO A 273 -32.51 0.18 32.78
C PRO A 273 -33.19 -1.12 32.32
N GLN A 274 -34.33 -1.02 31.64
CA GLN A 274 -35.08 -2.15 31.07
C GLN A 274 -34.66 -2.51 29.64
N LYS A 275 -33.79 -1.74 28.99
CA LYS A 275 -33.17 -2.08 27.70
C LYS A 275 -31.67 -2.28 27.88
N GLN A 276 -31.15 -3.40 27.41
CA GLN A 276 -29.74 -3.75 27.58
C GLN A 276 -29.07 -3.96 26.23
N LEU A 277 -27.86 -3.40 26.09
CA LEU A 277 -26.96 -3.72 24.99
C LEU A 277 -26.05 -4.87 25.43
N ALA A 278 -26.25 -6.05 24.85
CA ALA A 278 -25.34 -7.17 24.98
C ALA A 278 -24.27 -7.10 23.89
N ILE A 279 -23.00 -7.25 24.28
CA ILE A 279 -21.85 -7.26 23.38
C ILE A 279 -21.13 -8.60 23.53
N ILE A 280 -20.98 -9.34 22.44
CA ILE A 280 -20.31 -10.63 22.41
C ILE A 280 -19.12 -10.54 21.46
N ILE A 281 -17.97 -11.00 21.93
CA ILE A 281 -16.74 -11.06 21.15
C ILE A 281 -16.28 -12.52 21.11
N HIS A 282 -16.08 -13.04 19.90
CA HIS A 282 -15.59 -14.40 19.68
C HIS A 282 -14.40 -14.33 18.72
N ALA A 283 -13.30 -15.04 19.05
CA ALA A 283 -12.14 -15.22 18.18
C ALA A 283 -12.00 -16.71 17.82
N GLY A 284 -11.93 -17.03 16.53
CA GLY A 284 -11.83 -18.43 16.11
C GLY A 284 -12.16 -18.66 14.65
N ALA A 285 -12.51 -19.90 14.33
CA ALA A 285 -13.05 -20.26 13.02
C ALA A 285 -14.40 -19.57 12.80
N VAL A 286 -14.55 -19.00 11.62
CA VAL A 286 -15.77 -18.33 11.17
C VAL A 286 -16.61 -19.40 10.48
N SER A 287 -17.16 -20.31 11.27
CA SER A 287 -18.40 -20.97 10.89
C SER A 287 -19.51 -19.91 10.93
N GLU A 288 -20.60 -20.14 10.20
CA GLU A 288 -21.86 -19.38 10.33
C GLU A 288 -22.49 -19.62 11.71
N SER A 289 -21.75 -19.38 12.78
CA SER A 289 -22.27 -19.33 14.13
C SER A 289 -23.25 -18.17 14.13
N LYS A 290 -24.54 -18.50 14.02
CA LYS A 290 -25.62 -17.65 14.47
C LYS A 290 -25.32 -17.37 15.94
N LEU A 291 -24.57 -16.30 16.22
CA LEU A 291 -24.41 -15.73 17.55
C LEU A 291 -25.75 -15.06 17.90
N ALA A 292 -26.79 -15.88 17.98
CA ALA A 292 -28.05 -15.51 18.57
C ALA A 292 -27.90 -15.84 20.05
N ILE A 293 -28.01 -14.83 20.90
CA ILE A 293 -28.19 -15.07 22.32
C ILE A 293 -29.58 -15.70 22.44
N GLN A 294 -29.63 -17.00 22.74
CA GLN A 294 -30.87 -17.58 23.24
C GLN A 294 -31.13 -16.96 24.63
N PRO A 295 -32.32 -16.40 24.85
CA PRO A 295 -32.67 -15.74 26.11
C PRO A 295 -32.60 -16.71 27.30
#